data_AF-A0A947SN98-F1
#
_entry.id   AF-A0A947SN98-F1
#
_cell.length_a   1.000
_cell.length_b   1.000
_cell.length_c   1.000
_cell.angle_alpha   90.00
_cell.angle_beta   90.00
_cell.angle_gamma   90.00
#
_symmetry.space_group_name_H-M   'P 1'
#
loop_
_entity.id
_entity.type
_entity.pdbx_description
1 polymer ?
#
loop_
_entity_poly.entity_id
_entity_poly.type
_entity_poly.pdbx_seq_one_letter_code
_entity_poly.pdbx_strand_id
1 'polypeptide(L)' 'MSKYDNLKFFKKTKARVNHICMKCGQQINAGDSYYAEDIKDKFLHSLHRKKFCKNCYEKIAK' A
#
# COMPACT_ATOMS: atom_id res chain seq x y z
N MET A 1 16.19 -4.89 -9.11
CA MET A 1 15.96 -4.12 -7.87
C MET A 1 15.86 -2.64 -8.19
N SER A 2 14.82 -1.94 -7.72
CA SER A 2 14.77 -0.48 -7.83
C SER A 2 15.70 0.15 -6.78
N LYS A 3 16.40 1.23 -7.14
CA LYS A 3 17.33 1.99 -6.28
C LYS A 3 16.72 2.46 -4.94
N TYR A 4 15.39 2.50 -4.84
CA TYR A 4 14.64 3.03 -3.71
C TYR A 4 13.83 1.98 -2.93
N ASP A 5 14.06 0.68 -3.17
CA ASP A 5 13.33 -0.39 -2.46
C ASP A 5 13.52 -0.30 -0.93
N ASN A 6 14.71 0.06 -0.46
CA ASN A 6 15.02 0.23 0.96
C ASN A 6 14.28 1.41 1.64
N LEU A 7 13.65 2.30 0.87
CA LEU A 7 12.92 3.47 1.38
C LEU A 7 11.41 3.27 1.37
N LYS A 8 10.93 2.17 0.79
CA LYS A 8 9.51 1.83 0.72
C LYS A 8 9.10 1.13 2.01
N PHE A 9 8.01 1.58 2.60
CA PHE A 9 7.40 0.92 3.73
C PHE A 9 5.89 0.89 3.54
N PHE A 10 5.23 -0.05 4.21
CA PHE A 10 3.78 -0.17 4.17
C PHE A 10 3.18 0.47 5.41
N LYS A 11 2.30 1.44 5.21
CA LYS A 11 1.56 2.10 6.28
C LYS A 11 0.14 1.55 6.36
N LYS A 12 -0.22 0.98 7.51
CA LYS A 12 -1.61 0.59 7.80
C LYS A 12 -2.48 1.84 7.90
N THR A 13 -3.54 1.88 7.10
CA THR A 13 -4.45 3.02 6.97
C THR A 13 -5.89 2.52 6.93
N LYS A 14 -6.84 3.28 7.49
CA LYS A 14 -8.28 3.01 7.32
C LYS A 14 -8.79 3.64 6.02
N ALA A 15 -9.49 2.86 5.22
CA ALA A 15 -10.12 3.29 3.99
C ALA A 15 -11.23 4.30 4.31
N ARG A 16 -11.11 5.53 3.81
CA ARG A 16 -12.18 6.54 3.89
C ARG A 16 -13.20 6.37 2.77
N VAL A 17 -12.80 5.74 1.67
CA VAL A 17 -13.61 5.44 0.49
C VAL A 17 -13.22 4.05 0.00
N ASN A 18 -14.02 3.48 -0.90
CA ASN A 18 -13.70 2.19 -1.49
C ASN A 18 -12.39 2.28 -2.29
N HIS A 19 -11.53 1.28 -2.12
CA HIS A 19 -10.26 1.16 -2.80
C HIS A 19 -10.15 -0.20 -3.46
N ILE A 20 -9.31 -0.32 -4.46
CA ILE A 20 -9.02 -1.59 -5.12
C ILE A 20 -7.59 -1.99 -4.75
N CYS A 21 -7.42 -3.25 -4.32
CA CYS A 21 -6.09 -3.78 -4.08
C CYS A 21 -5.33 -3.95 -5.40
N MET A 22 -4.13 -3.37 -5.48
CA MET A 22 -3.27 -3.44 -6.67
C MET A 22 -2.71 -4.84 -6.96
N LYS A 23 -2.75 -5.78 -6.01
CA LYS A 23 -2.19 -7.14 -6.18
C LYS A 23 -3.26 -8.18 -6.54
N CYS A 24 -4.39 -8.17 -5.85
CA CYS A 24 -5.46 -9.16 -6.07
C CYS A 24 -6.72 -8.59 -6.74
N GLY A 25 -6.82 -7.28 -6.95
CA GLY A 25 -8.02 -6.63 -7.49
C GLY A 25 -9.21 -6.60 -6.51
N GLN A 26 -9.05 -7.11 -5.29
CA GLN A 26 -10.14 -7.15 -4.31
C GLN A 26 -10.52 -5.74 -3.86
N GLN A 27 -11.83 -5.50 -3.74
CA GLN A 27 -12.37 -4.26 -3.20
C GLN A 27 -12.14 -4.18 -1.69
N ILE A 28 -11.56 -3.07 -1.25
CA ILE A 28 -11.41 -2.65 0.14
C ILE A 28 -12.53 -1.64 0.38
N ASN A 29 -13.46 -1.95 1.27
CA ASN A 29 -14.59 -1.06 1.51
C ASN A 29 -14.18 0.11 2.41
N ALA A 30 -14.92 1.21 2.35
CA ALA A 30 -14.81 2.28 3.33
C ALA A 30 -15.02 1.71 4.76
N GLY A 31 -14.14 2.08 5.68
CA GLY A 31 -14.09 1.53 7.04
C GLY A 31 -13.09 0.40 7.24
N ASP A 32 -12.72 -0.34 6.18
CA ASP A 32 -11.74 -1.42 6.26
C ASP A 32 -10.31 -0.89 6.44
N SER A 33 -9.44 -1.76 6.95
CA SER A 33 -8.00 -1.48 7.07
C SER A 33 -7.25 -2.00 5.83
N TYR A 34 -6.42 -1.16 5.24
CA TYR A 34 -5.53 -1.51 4.13
C TYR A 34 -4.10 -1.01 4.39
N TYR A 35 -3.17 -1.48 3.56
CA TYR A 35 -1.76 -1.13 3.63
C TYR A 35 -1.39 -0.33 2.39
N ALA A 36 -1.01 0.92 2.58
CA ALA A 36 -0.51 1.78 1.50
C ALA A 36 1.01 1.72 1.47
N GLU A 37 1.59 1.54 0.28
CA GLU A 37 3.01 1.76 0.03
C GLU A 37 3.28 3.26 0.15
N ASP A 38 4.20 3.61 1.04
CA ASP A 38 4.66 4.97 1.30
C ASP A 38 6.19 4.98 1.21
N ILE A 39 6.75 6.10 0.80
CA ILE A 39 8.20 6.27 0.62
C ILE A 39 8.66 7.32 1.62
N LYS A 40 9.69 7.00 2.41
CA LYS A 40 10.20 7.89 3.48
C LYS A 40 10.74 9.21 2.92
N ASP A 41 11.16 9.20 1.66
CA ASP A 41 11.69 10.36 0.96
C ASP A 41 10.57 11.33 0.52
N LYS A 42 10.74 12.62 0.89
CA LYS A 42 9.76 13.68 0.60
C LYS A 42 9.70 14.06 -0.88
N PHE A 43 10.78 13.84 -1.65
CA PHE A 43 10.82 14.17 -3.08
C PHE A 43 10.11 13.12 -3.94
N LEU A 44 10.10 11.87 -3.48
CA LEU A 44 9.47 10.74 -4.19
C LEU A 44 8.00 10.48 -3.76
N HIS A 45 7.38 11.40 -3.02
CA HIS A 45 6.03 11.26 -2.47
C HIS A 45 4.90 11.09 -3.51
N SER A 46 5.16 11.51 -4.75
CA SER A 46 4.26 11.41 -5.90
C SER A 46 4.36 10.07 -6.65
N LEU A 47 5.35 9.23 -6.32
CA LEU A 47 5.53 7.94 -6.99
C LEU A 47 4.41 6.97 -6.56
N HIS A 48 3.51 6.67 -7.50
CA HIS A 48 2.37 5.76 -7.42
C HIS A 48 2.24 4.92 -6.13
N ARG A 49 1.56 5.49 -5.13
CA ARG A 49 1.26 4.81 -3.86
C ARG A 49 0.36 3.60 -4.11
N LYS A 50 0.95 2.41 -4.08
CA LYS A 50 0.22 1.15 -4.25
C LYS A 50 -0.59 0.85 -2.99
N LYS A 51 -1.80 0.31 -3.16
CA LYS A 51 -2.68 -0.07 -2.05
C LYS A 51 -2.85 -1.58 -2.02
N PHE A 52 -2.69 -2.18 -0.86
CA PHE A 52 -2.77 -3.62 -0.65
C PHE A 52 -3.79 -3.93 0.45
N CYS A 53 -4.60 -4.96 0.23
CA CYS A 53 -5.42 -5.51 1.30
C CYS A 53 -4.52 -6.24 2.32
N LYS A 54 -5.05 -6.51 3.52
CA LYS A 54 -4.33 -7.22 4.58
C LYS A 54 -3.70 -8.53 4.10
N ASN A 55 -4.48 -9.36 3.40
CA ASN A 55 -4.02 -10.64 2.88
C ASN A 55 -2.85 -10.50 1.90
N CYS A 56 -2.87 -9.49 1.04
CA CYS A 56 -1.78 -9.26 0.08
C CYS A 56 -0.52 -8.73 0.75
N TYR A 57 -0.67 -7.87 1.76
CA TYR A 57 0.43 -7.39 2.57
C TYR A 57 1.10 -8.53 3.33
N GLU A 58 0.33 -9.41 3.97
CA GLU A 58 0.86 -10.59 4.67
C GLU A 58 1.64 -11.53 3.75
N LYS A 59 1.26 -11.62 2.46
CA LYS A 59 2.00 -12.37 1.44
C LYS A 59 3.26 -11.67 0.91
N ILE A 60 3.46 -10.38 1.20
CA ILE A 60 4.68 -9.63 0.80
C ILE A 60 5.68 -9.59 1.95
N ALA A 61 5.17 -9.49 3.18
CA ALA A 61 5.99 -9.45 4.39
C ALA A 61 6.55 -10.83 4.81
N LYS A 62 6.13 -11.90 4.14
CA LYS A 62 6.55 -13.28 4.37
C LYS A 62 7.43 -13.74 3.22
#